data_AF-A0A967WUP2-F1
#
_entry.id   AF-A0A967WUP2-F1
#
_cell.length_a   1.000
_cell.length_b   1.000
_cell.length_c   1.000
_cell.angle_alpha   90.00
_cell.angle_beta   90.00
_cell.angle_gamma   90.00
#
_symmetry.space_group_name_H-M   'P 1'
#
loop_
_entity.id
_entity.type
_entity.pdbx_description
1 polymer ?
#
loop_
_entity_poly.entity_id
_entity_poly.type
_entity_poly.pdbx_seq_one_letter_code
_entity_poly.pdbx_strand_id
1 'polypeptide(L)'
;MLANAVLLRKLLPVVDDFERAMATLPASLGQLTWCKGVLLIQHKLGAVLESEGVKPIETEGQAFDPRYHEAVTYEEVSDHEEGQIIGEVQRGYLLGDRVLRPALVRVAKAPVLQTQEDVEEDGGTEDGGTEDSGTEDSGIEGSGTIEDAEHKE
;
A
#
# COMPACT_ATOMS: atom_id res chain seq x y z
N MET A 1 1.82 -29.87 23.47
CA MET A 1 2.34 -29.58 22.11
C MET A 1 2.17 -28.09 21.76
N LEU A 2 2.48 -27.17 22.69
CA LEU A 2 2.36 -25.70 22.48
C LEU A 2 3.56 -24.92 23.05
N ALA A 3 4.50 -25.62 23.71
CA ALA A 3 5.64 -24.99 24.36
C ALA A 3 6.61 -24.36 23.35
N ASN A 4 6.70 -24.93 22.14
CA ASN A 4 7.57 -24.42 21.08
C ASN A 4 6.96 -23.26 20.28
N ALA A 5 5.63 -23.04 20.30
CA ALA A 5 4.98 -22.01 19.49
C ALA A 5 5.53 -20.59 19.76
N VAL A 6 5.81 -20.25 21.02
CA VAL A 6 6.42 -18.96 21.39
C VAL A 6 7.82 -18.82 20.81
N LEU A 7 8.61 -19.90 20.86
CA LEU A 7 9.96 -19.91 20.30
C LEU A 7 9.92 -19.79 18.77
N LEU A 8 9.05 -20.57 18.11
CA LEU A 8 8.86 -20.53 16.66
C LEU A 8 8.44 -19.12 16.21
N ARG A 9 7.48 -18.49 16.89
CA ARG A 9 7.06 -17.11 16.61
C ARG A 9 8.22 -16.11 16.75
N LYS A 10 9.08 -16.28 17.76
CA LYS A 10 10.27 -15.43 17.96
C LYS A 10 11.36 -15.67 16.90
N LEU A 11 11.34 -16.80 16.22
CA LEU A 11 12.28 -17.13 15.16
C LEU A 11 11.85 -16.55 13.80
N LEU A 12 10.55 -16.35 13.57
CA LEU A 12 10.03 -15.82 12.30
C LEU A 12 10.67 -14.49 11.85
N PRO A 13 10.93 -13.49 12.72
CA PRO A 13 11.65 -12.28 12.31
C PRO A 13 13.04 -12.55 11.72
N VAL A 14 13.73 -13.58 12.22
CA VAL A 14 15.04 -13.97 11.67
C VAL A 14 14.88 -14.53 10.26
N VAL A 15 13.83 -15.32 10.02
CA VAL A 15 13.49 -15.83 8.68
C VAL A 15 13.19 -14.67 7.73
N ASP A 16 12.37 -13.71 8.17
CA ASP A 16 12.02 -12.52 7.39
C ASP A 16 13.28 -11.70 7.03
N ASP A 17 14.22 -11.58 7.96
CA ASP A 17 15.48 -10.88 7.73
C ASP A 17 16.37 -11.63 6.74
N PHE A 18 16.39 -12.96 6.78
CA PHE A 18 17.08 -13.78 5.77
C PHE A 18 16.47 -13.58 4.37
N GLU A 19 15.14 -13.63 4.25
CA GLU A 19 14.45 -13.40 2.99
C GLU A 19 14.74 -11.98 2.46
N ARG A 20 14.66 -10.96 3.31
CA ARG A 20 14.97 -9.57 2.95
C ARG A 20 16.42 -9.40 2.52
N ALA A 21 17.37 -9.97 3.26
CA ALA A 21 18.79 -9.92 2.90
C ALA A 21 19.03 -10.57 1.53
N MET A 22 18.43 -11.73 1.27
CA MET A 22 18.59 -12.44 0.01
C MET A 22 17.93 -11.71 -1.17
N ALA A 23 16.77 -11.09 -0.98
CA ALA A 23 16.09 -10.30 -2.01
C ALA A 23 16.91 -9.07 -2.46
N THR A 24 17.73 -8.51 -1.58
CA THR A 24 18.60 -7.36 -1.88
C THR A 24 19.99 -7.73 -2.41
N LEU A 25 20.30 -9.03 -2.53
CA LEU A 25 21.64 -9.48 -2.89
C LEU A 25 21.95 -9.14 -4.37
N PRO A 26 23.03 -8.39 -4.66
CA PRO A 26 23.43 -8.11 -6.04
C PRO A 26 23.76 -9.38 -6.81
N ALA A 27 23.35 -9.44 -8.09
CA ALA A 27 23.57 -10.60 -8.95
C ALA A 27 25.06 -10.97 -9.10
N SER A 28 25.96 -9.98 -9.02
CA SER A 28 27.42 -10.18 -9.06
C SER A 28 27.95 -10.95 -7.84
N LEU A 29 27.31 -10.79 -6.67
CA LEU A 29 27.68 -11.48 -5.44
C LEU A 29 26.99 -12.84 -5.29
N GLY A 30 25.80 -13.02 -5.87
CA GLY A 30 25.05 -14.28 -5.80
C GLY A 30 25.79 -15.50 -6.38
N GLN A 31 26.78 -15.30 -7.25
CA GLN A 31 27.57 -16.37 -7.84
C GLN A 31 28.67 -16.91 -6.91
N LEU A 32 29.01 -16.16 -5.84
CA LEU A 32 30.02 -16.55 -4.88
C LEU A 32 29.60 -17.79 -4.10
N THR A 33 30.53 -18.74 -3.94
CA THR A 33 30.28 -20.02 -3.25
C THR A 33 29.80 -19.81 -1.81
N TRP A 34 30.30 -18.78 -1.12
CA TRP A 34 29.85 -18.42 0.22
C TRP A 34 28.37 -18.00 0.24
N CYS A 35 27.91 -17.17 -0.71
CA CYS A 35 26.50 -16.78 -0.82
C CYS A 35 25.58 -17.99 -1.05
N LYS A 36 26.01 -18.94 -1.90
CA LYS A 36 25.30 -20.21 -2.09
C LYS A 36 25.21 -21.01 -0.79
N GLY A 37 26.28 -21.05 0.00
CA GLY A 37 26.29 -21.70 1.32
C GLY A 37 25.28 -21.08 2.29
N VAL A 38 25.17 -19.74 2.32
CA VAL A 38 24.18 -19.03 3.14
C VAL A 38 22.75 -19.34 2.67
N LEU A 39 22.51 -19.38 1.36
CA LEU A 39 21.21 -19.75 0.80
C LEU A 39 20.79 -21.18 1.19
N LEU A 40 21.73 -22.12 1.22
CA LEU A 40 21.47 -23.49 1.69
C LEU A 40 21.07 -23.53 3.17
N ILE A 41 21.64 -22.66 4.01
CA ILE A 41 21.26 -22.53 5.42
C ILE A 41 19.82 -22.01 5.55
N GLN A 42 19.46 -20.98 4.76
CA GLN A 42 18.09 -20.46 4.72
C GLN A 42 17.09 -21.54 4.31
N HIS A 43 17.41 -22.32 3.27
CA HIS A 43 16.54 -23.42 2.83
C HIS A 43 16.40 -24.51 3.91
N LYS A 44 17.51 -24.88 4.57
CA LYS A 44 17.48 -25.84 5.68
C LYS A 44 16.65 -25.32 6.87
N LEU A 45 16.73 -24.03 7.18
CA LEU A 45 15.92 -23.41 8.22
C LEU A 45 14.43 -23.52 7.88
N GLY A 46 14.04 -23.22 6.64
CA GLY A 46 12.67 -23.42 6.16
C GLY A 46 12.19 -24.87 6.29
N ALA A 47 13.01 -25.83 5.86
CA ALA A 47 12.69 -27.25 5.97
C ALA A 47 12.51 -27.72 7.43
N VAL A 48 13.30 -27.18 8.37
CA VAL A 48 13.14 -27.48 9.80
C VAL A 48 11.82 -26.91 10.32
N LEU A 49 11.49 -25.67 9.97
CA LEU A 49 10.21 -25.05 10.36
C LEU A 49 9.01 -25.84 9.82
N GLU A 50 9.07 -26.26 8.55
CA GLU A 50 8.04 -27.09 7.94
C GLU A 50 7.88 -28.44 8.65
N SER A 51 8.99 -29.09 9.03
CA SER A 51 8.97 -30.35 9.78
C SER A 51 8.34 -30.21 11.18
N GLU A 52 8.41 -29.02 11.77
CA GLU A 52 7.74 -28.66 13.03
C GLU A 52 6.27 -28.23 12.82
N GLY A 53 5.77 -28.30 11.57
CA GLY A 53 4.40 -27.97 11.21
C GLY A 53 4.15 -26.49 10.91
N VAL A 54 5.21 -25.68 10.76
CA VAL A 54 5.09 -24.27 10.38
C VAL A 54 4.95 -24.14 8.87
N LYS A 55 3.87 -23.51 8.41
CA LYS A 55 3.61 -23.31 6.97
C LYS A 55 3.35 -21.83 6.67
N PRO A 56 3.84 -21.29 5.53
CA PRO A 56 3.50 -19.94 5.13
C PRO A 56 2.01 -19.83 4.80
N ILE A 57 1.43 -18.65 5.03
CA ILE A 57 0.09 -18.28 4.57
C ILE A 57 0.24 -17.72 3.16
N GLU A 58 -0.47 -18.31 2.19
CA GLU A 58 -0.51 -17.81 0.82
C GLU A 58 -1.38 -16.55 0.73
N THR A 59 -0.81 -15.45 0.23
CA THR A 59 -1.48 -14.15 0.19
C THR A 59 -1.65 -13.58 -1.21
N GLU A 60 -0.73 -13.84 -2.13
CA GLU A 60 -0.77 -13.23 -3.46
C GLU A 60 -2.01 -13.67 -4.26
N GLY A 61 -2.79 -12.70 -4.73
CA GLY A 61 -3.99 -12.95 -5.52
C GLY A 61 -5.20 -13.48 -4.74
N GLN A 62 -5.06 -13.76 -3.43
CA GLN A 62 -6.14 -14.20 -2.57
C GLN A 62 -7.00 -13.04 -2.08
N ALA A 63 -8.24 -13.33 -1.68
CA ALA A 63 -9.10 -12.37 -1.00
C ALA A 63 -8.59 -12.14 0.45
N PHE A 64 -8.74 -10.92 0.94
CA PHE A 64 -8.45 -10.61 2.33
C PHE A 64 -9.37 -11.40 3.29
N ASP A 65 -8.78 -11.96 4.35
CA ASP A 65 -9.49 -12.70 5.39
C ASP A 65 -8.90 -12.30 6.75
N PRO A 66 -9.64 -11.58 7.61
CA PRO A 66 -9.18 -11.17 8.93
C PRO A 66 -8.70 -12.31 9.84
N ARG A 67 -9.06 -13.56 9.53
CA ARG A 67 -8.58 -14.73 10.28
C ARG A 67 -7.11 -15.01 10.05
N TYR A 68 -6.59 -14.72 8.86
CA TYR A 68 -5.23 -15.06 8.42
C TYR A 68 -4.39 -13.84 8.09
N HIS A 69 -5.03 -12.70 7.83
CA HIS A 69 -4.43 -11.50 7.28
C HIS A 69 -4.71 -10.29 8.17
N GLU A 70 -3.75 -9.38 8.24
CA GLU A 70 -3.87 -8.08 8.87
C GLU A 70 -3.52 -7.02 7.81
N ALA A 71 -4.49 -6.16 7.50
CA ALA A 71 -4.33 -5.14 6.46
C ALA A 71 -3.54 -3.95 7.02
N VAL A 72 -2.40 -3.64 6.39
CA VAL A 72 -1.58 -2.47 6.74
C VAL A 72 -2.10 -1.22 6.04
N THR A 73 -2.48 -1.35 4.77
CA THR A 73 -3.05 -0.28 3.96
C THR A 73 -4.13 -0.81 3.02
N TYR A 74 -5.07 0.09 2.68
CA TYR A 74 -6.02 -0.09 1.60
C TYR A 74 -5.68 0.90 0.50
N GLU A 75 -5.53 0.42 -0.73
CA GLU A 75 -5.06 1.24 -1.85
C GLU A 75 -6.01 1.17 -3.04
N GLU A 76 -6.24 2.31 -3.67
CA GLU A 76 -7.12 2.41 -4.82
C GLU A 76 -6.37 1.93 -6.08
N VAL A 77 -6.82 0.81 -6.64
CA VAL A 77 -6.19 0.18 -7.81
C VAL A 77 -7.27 -0.24 -8.81
N SER A 78 -7.05 0.04 -10.09
CA SER A 78 -7.99 -0.31 -11.17
C SER A 78 -7.91 -1.76 -11.62
N ASP A 79 -6.77 -2.41 -11.36
CA ASP A 79 -6.41 -3.70 -11.98
C ASP A 79 -6.72 -4.90 -11.06
N HIS A 80 -7.37 -4.65 -9.92
CA HIS A 80 -7.66 -5.64 -8.88
C HIS A 80 -9.10 -5.53 -8.38
N GLU A 81 -9.65 -6.65 -7.90
CA GLU A 81 -10.98 -6.68 -7.29
C GLU A 81 -10.98 -6.04 -5.90
N GLU A 82 -12.11 -5.44 -5.49
CA GLU A 82 -12.29 -4.92 -4.12
C GLU A 82 -12.00 -6.03 -3.09
N GLY A 83 -11.14 -5.74 -2.12
CA GLY A 83 -10.77 -6.70 -1.07
C GLY A 83 -9.72 -7.73 -1.48
N GLN A 84 -9.17 -7.67 -2.70
CA GLN A 84 -8.07 -8.55 -3.12
C GLN A 84 -6.74 -8.12 -2.49
N ILE A 85 -5.89 -9.08 -2.13
CA ILE A 85 -4.53 -8.79 -1.67
C ILE A 85 -3.63 -8.45 -2.87
N ILE A 86 -3.08 -7.24 -2.85
CA ILE A 86 -2.21 -6.69 -3.90
C ILE A 86 -0.73 -6.72 -3.55
N GLY A 87 -0.40 -7.08 -2.31
CA GLY A 87 0.98 -7.22 -1.88
C GLY A 87 1.11 -7.74 -0.46
N GLU A 88 2.17 -8.50 -0.24
CA GLU A 88 2.58 -9.02 1.06
C GLU A 88 3.71 -8.14 1.61
N VAL A 89 3.47 -7.50 2.76
CA VAL A 89 4.48 -6.69 3.46
C VAL A 89 5.31 -7.57 4.39
N GLN A 90 4.64 -8.50 5.06
CA GLN A 90 5.29 -9.48 5.92
C GLN A 90 4.54 -10.80 5.87
N ARG A 91 5.31 -11.89 5.70
CA ARG A 91 4.77 -13.23 5.59
C ARG A 91 4.03 -13.70 6.83
N GLY A 92 2.84 -14.24 6.62
CA GLY A 92 2.07 -14.94 7.64
C GLY A 92 2.50 -16.39 7.75
N TYR A 93 2.30 -16.98 8.93
CA TYR A 93 2.61 -18.39 9.17
C TYR A 93 1.54 -19.07 10.01
N LEU A 94 1.23 -20.32 9.66
CA LEU A 94 0.43 -21.28 10.41
C LEU A 94 1.35 -22.22 11.18
N LEU A 95 0.87 -22.75 12.30
CA LEU A 95 1.43 -23.90 13.01
C LEU A 95 0.35 -24.98 13.08
N GLY A 96 0.44 -25.98 12.23
CA GLY A 96 -0.69 -26.87 11.93
C GLY A 96 -1.86 -26.06 11.37
N ASP A 97 -3.01 -26.12 12.03
CA ASP A 97 -4.23 -25.41 11.60
C ASP A 97 -4.42 -24.04 12.28
N ARG A 98 -3.46 -23.61 13.11
CA ARG A 98 -3.59 -22.38 13.89
C ARG A 98 -2.65 -21.29 13.37
N VAL A 99 -3.14 -20.06 13.32
CA VAL A 99 -2.32 -18.89 12.98
C VAL A 99 -1.26 -18.65 14.06
N LEU A 100 0.01 -18.73 13.63
CA LEU A 100 1.18 -18.41 14.46
C LEU A 100 1.49 -16.91 14.41
N ARG A 101 1.38 -16.33 13.21
CA ARG A 101 1.48 -14.90 12.92
C ARG A 101 0.64 -14.59 11.68
N PRO A 102 -0.27 -13.60 11.70
CA PRO A 102 -1.01 -13.21 10.50
C PRO A 102 -0.07 -12.62 9.45
N ALA A 103 -0.45 -12.71 8.18
CA ALA A 103 0.29 -12.02 7.13
C ALA A 103 -0.08 -10.53 7.13
N LEU A 104 0.92 -9.65 7.06
CA LEU A 104 0.67 -8.23 6.86
C LEU A 104 0.57 -7.95 5.37
N VAL A 105 -0.58 -7.44 4.95
CA VAL A 105 -0.91 -7.31 3.53
C VAL A 105 -1.41 -5.91 3.17
N ARG A 106 -1.30 -5.59 1.89
CA ARG A 106 -1.93 -4.43 1.24
C ARG A 106 -3.15 -4.94 0.49
N VAL A 107 -4.27 -4.25 0.63
CA VAL A 107 -5.57 -4.68 0.08
C VAL A 107 -6.06 -3.66 -0.95
N ALA A 108 -6.58 -4.15 -2.07
CA ALA A 108 -7.21 -3.32 -3.09
C ALA A 108 -8.54 -2.75 -2.57
N LYS A 109 -8.75 -1.48 -2.85
CA LYS A 109 -10.03 -0.79 -2.78
C LYS A 109 -10.42 -0.39 -4.20
N ALA A 110 -11.62 -0.71 -4.62
CA ALA A 110 -12.15 -0.30 -5.89
C ALA A 110 -12.27 1.24 -5.91
N PRO A 111 -11.90 1.89 -7.03
CA PRO A 111 -12.12 3.32 -7.19
C PRO A 111 -13.63 3.58 -7.14
N VAL A 112 -14.05 4.48 -6.25
CA VAL A 112 -15.44 4.90 -6.16
C VAL A 112 -15.73 5.69 -7.43
N LEU A 113 -16.47 5.08 -8.38
CA LEU A 113 -17.09 5.82 -9.46
C LEU A 113 -18.08 6.79 -8.81
N GLN A 114 -17.71 8.06 -8.70
CA GLN A 114 -18.64 9.10 -8.29
C GLN A 114 -19.72 9.19 -9.36
N THR A 115 -20.86 8.55 -9.14
CA THR A 115 -22.07 8.85 -9.89
C THR A 115 -22.46 10.26 -9.49
N GLN A 116 -22.17 11.22 -10.37
CA GLN A 116 -22.81 12.53 -10.32
C GLN A 116 -24.31 12.31 -10.50
N GLU A 117 -25.04 12.25 -9.38
CA GLU A 117 -26.47 12.51 -9.37
C GLU A 117 -26.62 14.03 -9.57
N ASP A 118 -26.58 14.45 -10.83
CA ASP A 118 -27.10 15.75 -11.22
C ASP A 118 -28.62 15.70 -10.98
N VAL A 119 -29.03 16.24 -9.83
CA VAL A 119 -30.44 16.50 -9.54
C VAL A 119 -30.91 17.57 -10.53
N GLU A 120 -31.63 17.15 -11.56
CA GLU A 120 -32.45 18.03 -12.39
C GLU A 120 -33.53 18.68 -11.49
N GLU A 121 -33.30 19.92 -11.05
CA GLU A 121 -34.38 20.80 -10.58
C GLU A 121 -35.06 21.43 -11.80
N ASP A 122 -36.21 20.87 -12.19
CA ASP A 122 -37.17 21.50 -13.11
C ASP A 122 -38.27 22.23 -12.31
N GLY A 123 -38.47 23.51 -12.65
CA GLY A 123 -39.79 24.15 -12.63
C GLY A 123 -40.02 25.27 -11.61
N GLY A 124 -40.06 26.52 -12.10
CA GLY A 124 -40.63 27.63 -11.32
C GLY A 124 -40.49 29.04 -11.93
N THR A 125 -41.14 29.28 -13.07
CA THR A 125 -41.31 30.60 -13.70
C THR A 125 -42.07 31.57 -12.79
N GLU A 126 -41.51 32.76 -12.50
CA GLU A 126 -42.30 33.97 -12.22
C GLU A 126 -41.65 35.22 -12.84
N ASP A 127 -42.55 36.06 -13.33
CA ASP A 127 -42.43 37.16 -14.28
C ASP A 127 -42.20 38.52 -13.58
N GLY A 128 -41.56 39.47 -14.29
CA GLY A 128 -41.82 40.90 -14.12
C GLY A 128 -40.66 41.82 -13.69
N GLY A 129 -40.34 42.81 -14.54
CA GLY A 129 -39.98 44.16 -14.05
C GLY A 129 -38.68 44.83 -14.53
N THR A 130 -38.64 45.23 -15.80
CA THR A 130 -38.36 46.59 -16.34
C THR A 130 -37.40 47.61 -15.65
N GLU A 131 -36.48 48.16 -16.48
CA GLU A 131 -35.77 49.48 -16.43
C GLU A 131 -34.75 49.70 -15.27
N ASP A 132 -33.56 50.30 -15.42
CA ASP A 132 -33.15 51.49 -16.18
C ASP A 132 -31.61 51.53 -16.38
N SER A 133 -31.23 52.30 -17.38
CA SER A 133 -29.91 52.70 -17.89
C SER A 133 -29.00 53.47 -16.90
N GLY A 134 -27.69 53.45 -17.16
CA GLY A 134 -26.70 54.30 -16.50
C GLY A 134 -25.28 54.07 -17.02
N THR A 135 -24.85 54.97 -17.92
CA THR A 135 -23.54 55.04 -18.60
C THR A 135 -22.47 55.74 -17.74
N GLU A 136 -21.19 55.53 -18.09
CA GLU A 136 -19.97 56.32 -17.76
C GLU A 136 -19.44 56.19 -16.31
N ASP A 137 -18.15 56.18 -15.98
CA ASP A 137 -17.00 56.88 -16.55
C ASP A 137 -15.66 56.21 -16.12
N SER A 138 -14.64 56.51 -16.91
CA SER A 138 -13.22 56.20 -16.83
C SER A 138 -12.42 56.95 -15.74
N GLY A 139 -11.25 56.39 -15.40
CA GLY A 139 -10.14 57.06 -14.70
C GLY A 139 -9.05 56.02 -14.39
N ILE A 140 -7.93 55.88 -15.13
CA ILE A 140 -6.76 56.76 -15.35
C ILE A 140 -5.85 56.92 -14.11
N GLU A 141 -4.68 56.28 -14.23
CA GLU A 141 -3.31 56.63 -13.80
C GLU A 141 -2.79 56.52 -12.35
N GLY A 142 -1.54 56.07 -12.29
CA GLY A 142 -0.61 56.15 -11.16
C GLY A 142 0.28 54.91 -11.06
N SER A 143 1.29 54.72 -11.93
CA SER A 143 2.67 55.24 -11.77
C SER A 143 3.36 54.78 -10.48
N GLY A 144 4.41 53.97 -10.62
CA GLY A 144 5.30 53.54 -9.53
C GLY A 144 6.39 52.60 -10.01
N THR A 145 7.39 53.15 -10.69
CA THR A 145 8.67 52.52 -11.06
C THR A 145 9.59 52.38 -9.83
N ILE A 146 10.67 51.58 -9.99
CA ILE A 146 11.95 51.57 -9.26
C ILE A 146 11.96 50.52 -8.10
N GLU A 147 12.93 49.62 -7.88
CA GLU A 147 14.35 49.54 -8.20
C GLU A 147 14.87 48.08 -8.12
N ASP A 148 16.05 47.91 -8.71
CA ASP A 148 16.95 46.77 -8.76
C ASP A 148 17.33 46.14 -7.40
N ALA A 149 17.74 44.86 -7.42
CA ALA A 149 19.01 44.41 -6.83
C ALA A 149 19.30 42.93 -7.12
N GLU A 150 20.32 42.72 -7.95
CA GLU A 150 21.16 41.52 -7.98
C GLU A 150 21.97 41.36 -6.69
N HIS A 151 22.04 40.13 -6.16
CA HIS A 151 23.24 39.55 -5.53
C HIS A 151 23.01 38.03 -5.42
N LYS A 152 23.75 37.14 -6.11
CA LYS A 152 25.15 36.70 -5.82
C LYS A 152 25.19 36.06 -4.42
N GLU A 153 25.47 34.78 -4.20
CA GLU A 153 26.38 33.79 -4.82
C GLU A 153 25.74 32.40 -4.94
#